data_AF-A0A1F6R9U3-F1
#
_entry.id   AF-A0A1F6R9U3-F1
#
_cell.length_a   1.000
_cell.length_b   1.000
_cell.length_c   1.000
_cell.angle_alpha   90.00
_cell.angle_beta   90.00
_cell.angle_gamma   90.00
#
_symmetry.space_group_name_H-M   'P 1'
#
loop_
_entity.id
_entity.type
_entity.pdbx_description
1 polymer ?
#
loop_
_entity_poly.entity_id
_entity_poly.type
_entity_poly.pdbx_seq_one_letter_code
_entity_poly.pdbx_strand_id
1 'polypeptide(L)'
;MGRFRWFSPHCWSRCISYIEQCLIHTWLSNPACDGSRSSLTKVCARIFVDVNGFKKPNITGKDILVIHLVDQGIKPGGTQGDGYSCTTTSDGWGCAAAYLLDNQ
;
A
#
# COMPACT_ATOMS: atom_id res chain seq x y z
N MET A 1 11.17 -7.56 -29.56
CA MET A 1 9.98 -7.56 -28.69
C MET A 1 10.07 -8.76 -27.75
N GLY A 2 10.65 -8.58 -26.58
CA GLY A 2 10.91 -9.65 -25.61
C GLY A 2 9.76 -9.78 -24.61
N ARG A 3 9.15 -10.95 -24.56
CA ARG A 3 8.05 -11.31 -23.67
C ARG A 3 8.60 -11.51 -22.26
N PHE A 4 8.31 -10.60 -21.33
CA PHE A 4 8.62 -10.80 -19.91
C PHE A 4 7.70 -11.88 -19.34
N ARG A 5 8.26 -13.06 -19.11
CA ARG A 5 7.70 -14.07 -18.20
C ARG A 5 8.45 -13.96 -16.88
N TRP A 6 7.73 -13.62 -15.81
CA TRP A 6 8.19 -13.85 -14.44
C TRP A 6 7.09 -14.60 -13.70
N PHE A 7 7.26 -15.91 -13.58
CA PHE A 7 6.59 -16.72 -12.57
C PHE A 7 7.68 -17.24 -11.63
N SER A 8 7.59 -16.91 -10.35
CA SER A 8 8.24 -17.64 -9.27
C SER A 8 7.17 -17.95 -8.22
N PRO A 9 6.80 -19.23 -8.02
CA PRO A 9 5.58 -19.62 -7.28
C PRO A 9 5.75 -19.63 -5.75
N HIS A 10 6.82 -19.04 -5.19
CA HIS A 10 7.16 -19.21 -3.77
C HIS A 10 6.94 -17.98 -2.88
N CYS A 11 6.43 -16.86 -3.42
CA CYS A 11 6.01 -15.71 -2.61
C CYS A 11 4.52 -15.75 -2.24
N TRP A 12 3.85 -16.89 -2.45
CA TRP A 12 2.40 -17.07 -2.23
C TRP A 12 2.06 -17.66 -0.86
N SER A 13 2.96 -18.33 -0.14
CA SER A 13 2.52 -19.30 0.89
C SER A 13 2.33 -18.80 2.32
N ARG A 14 2.46 -17.49 2.63
CA ARG A 14 2.19 -17.00 4.01
C ARG A 14 1.31 -15.76 4.16
N CYS A 15 0.92 -15.08 3.08
CA CYS A 15 -0.22 -14.14 3.08
C CYS A 15 -1.50 -14.74 2.48
N ILE A 16 -1.46 -15.98 2.01
CA ILE A 16 -2.57 -16.68 1.34
C ILE A 16 -3.00 -17.85 2.22
N SER A 17 -3.98 -17.61 3.08
CA SER A 17 -4.83 -18.70 3.58
C SER A 17 -6.27 -18.27 3.83
N TYR A 18 -6.62 -16.98 3.75
CA TYR A 18 -8.00 -16.51 3.98
C TYR A 18 -8.52 -15.37 3.10
N ILE A 19 -7.81 -14.96 2.04
CA ILE A 19 -8.26 -13.88 1.16
C ILE A 19 -8.27 -14.42 -0.27
N GLU A 20 -9.43 -14.88 -0.72
CA GLU A 20 -9.54 -15.56 -2.02
C GLU A 20 -9.25 -14.65 -3.23
N GLN A 21 -9.23 -13.33 -3.08
CA GLN A 21 -8.87 -12.39 -4.16
C GLN A 21 -8.28 -11.11 -3.54
N CYS A 22 -6.96 -10.94 -3.56
CA CYS A 22 -6.29 -9.69 -3.20
C CYS A 22 -5.76 -9.03 -4.48
N LEU A 23 -6.04 -7.74 -4.69
CA LEU A 23 -5.52 -6.99 -5.82
C LEU A 23 -4.43 -6.02 -5.35
N ILE A 24 -3.29 -6.04 -6.03
CA ILE A 24 -2.18 -5.14 -5.75
C ILE A 24 -1.95 -4.26 -6.97
N HIS A 25 -2.03 -2.96 -6.79
CA HIS A 25 -1.69 -1.97 -7.80
C HIS A 25 -0.51 -1.12 -7.32
N THR A 26 0.61 -1.20 -8.03
CA THR A 26 1.81 -0.42 -7.75
C THR A 26 1.96 0.69 -8.79
N TRP A 27 2.19 1.93 -8.35
CA TRP A 27 2.53 3.04 -9.24
C TRP A 27 3.89 3.63 -8.84
N LEU A 28 4.93 3.28 -9.61
CA LEU A 28 6.28 3.83 -9.46
C LEU A 28 6.30 5.25 -10.02
N SER A 29 6.25 6.23 -9.11
CA SER A 29 6.22 7.65 -9.46
C SER A 29 7.59 8.25 -9.64
N ASN A 30 8.58 7.70 -8.94
CA ASN A 30 9.90 8.28 -8.83
C ASN A 30 10.97 7.19 -8.64
N PRO A 31 11.65 6.78 -9.72
CA PRO A 31 12.68 5.75 -9.64
C PRO A 31 13.92 6.18 -8.85
N ALA A 32 14.14 7.49 -8.66
CA ALA A 32 15.26 8.03 -7.88
C ALA A 32 14.95 8.11 -6.37
N CYS A 33 13.71 7.84 -5.95
CA CYS A 33 13.29 7.88 -4.55
C CYS A 33 13.66 9.19 -3.83
N ASP A 34 13.55 10.34 -4.49
CA ASP A 34 13.80 11.66 -3.89
C ASP A 34 12.50 12.45 -3.62
N GLY A 35 11.34 11.81 -3.79
CA GLY A 35 10.03 12.40 -3.51
C GLY A 35 9.79 12.64 -2.01
N SER A 36 8.96 13.62 -1.70
CA SER A 36 8.52 13.92 -0.34
C SER A 36 7.00 14.04 -0.24
N ARG A 37 6.46 13.73 0.94
CA ARG A 37 5.07 13.95 1.33
C ARG A 37 5.04 14.49 2.74
N SER A 38 4.62 15.76 2.88
CA SER A 38 4.76 16.47 4.14
C SER A 38 6.22 16.36 4.64
N SER A 39 6.50 15.72 5.77
CA SER A 39 7.86 15.46 6.28
C SER A 39 8.39 14.06 5.99
N LEU A 40 7.60 13.16 5.38
CA LEU A 40 8.07 11.87 4.89
C LEU A 40 8.90 12.08 3.63
N THR A 41 10.19 11.80 3.71
CA THR A 41 11.13 11.91 2.59
C THR A 41 11.42 10.55 1.98
N LYS A 42 12.13 10.57 0.85
CA LYS A 42 12.60 9.38 0.13
C LYS A 42 11.50 8.48 -0.42
N VAL A 43 10.37 9.06 -0.80
CA VAL A 43 9.22 8.33 -1.36
C VAL A 43 9.46 8.02 -2.84
N CYS A 44 9.47 6.73 -3.18
CA CYS A 44 9.63 6.21 -4.54
C CYS A 44 8.29 6.02 -5.26
N ALA A 45 7.32 5.46 -4.54
CA ALA A 45 6.08 4.96 -5.13
C ALA A 45 4.93 4.86 -4.12
N ARG A 46 3.76 4.51 -4.64
CA ARG A 46 2.64 4.02 -3.84
C ARG A 46 2.23 2.63 -4.29
N ILE A 47 1.81 1.84 -3.32
CA ILE A 47 1.22 0.53 -3.48
C ILE A 47 -0.18 0.60 -2.88
N PHE A 48 -1.18 0.21 -3.67
CA PHE A 48 -2.55 0.05 -3.22
C PHE A 48 -2.82 -1.44 -3.09
N VAL A 49 -3.25 -1.86 -1.90
CA VAL A 49 -3.57 -3.26 -1.58
C VAL A 49 -5.05 -3.36 -1.29
N ASP A 50 -5.80 -3.99 -2.18
CA ASP A 50 -7.21 -4.28 -2.02
C ASP A 50 -7.39 -5.70 -1.48
N VAL A 51 -7.80 -5.81 -0.22
CA VAL A 51 -8.01 -7.10 0.45
C VAL A 51 -9.39 -7.70 0.17
N ASN A 52 -10.31 -6.94 -0.42
CA ASN A 52 -11.63 -7.41 -0.83
C ASN A 52 -11.65 -7.91 -2.29
N GLY A 53 -10.64 -7.53 -3.08
CA GLY A 53 -10.46 -7.96 -4.45
C GLY A 53 -11.48 -7.32 -5.39
N PHE A 54 -12.07 -8.12 -6.29
CA PHE A 54 -13.12 -7.61 -7.19
C PHE A 54 -14.49 -7.44 -6.51
N LYS A 55 -14.62 -7.83 -5.24
CA LYS A 55 -15.87 -7.69 -4.50
C LYS A 55 -16.08 -6.24 -4.09
N LYS A 56 -17.27 -5.72 -4.37
CA LYS A 56 -17.68 -4.37 -3.93
C LYS A 56 -18.18 -4.38 -2.48
N PRO A 57 -18.11 -3.25 -1.77
CA PRO A 57 -17.51 -1.99 -2.21
C PRO A 57 -15.96 -2.04 -2.12
N ASN A 58 -15.29 -1.21 -2.93
CA ASN A 58 -13.84 -1.02 -2.88
C ASN A 58 -13.59 0.42 -2.38
N ILE A 59 -13.33 0.57 -1.09
CA ILE A 59 -13.22 1.82 -0.34
C ILE A 59 -11.83 1.93 0.28
N THR A 60 -11.15 3.03 -0.07
CA THR A 60 -9.87 3.40 0.54
C THR A 60 -9.99 3.58 2.05
N GLY A 61 -9.06 3.00 2.79
CA GLY A 61 -9.04 3.03 4.24
C GLY A 61 -10.02 2.06 4.90
N LYS A 62 -10.61 1.13 4.14
CA LYS A 62 -11.40 0.01 4.69
C LYS A 62 -10.94 -1.32 4.10
N ASP A 63 -10.98 -1.43 2.79
CA ASP A 63 -10.57 -2.62 2.04
C ASP A 63 -9.44 -2.33 1.05
N ILE A 64 -9.24 -1.07 0.64
CA ILE A 64 -8.02 -0.63 -0.06
C ILE A 64 -7.08 0.08 0.93
N LEU A 65 -5.88 -0.47 1.13
CA LEU A 65 -4.83 0.11 1.96
C LEU A 65 -3.75 0.77 1.09
N VAL A 66 -3.32 1.97 1.48
CA VAL A 66 -2.26 2.72 0.80
C VAL A 66 -0.94 2.50 1.54
N ILE A 67 0.10 2.14 0.80
CA ILE A 67 1.45 1.93 1.33
C ILE A 67 2.43 2.77 0.51
N HIS A 68 3.28 3.52 1.19
CA HIS A 68 4.42 4.21 0.61
C HIS A 68 5.58 3.24 0.42
N LEU A 69 6.12 3.18 -0.80
CA LEU A 69 7.45 2.62 -1.02
C LEU A 69 8.45 3.76 -0.82
N VAL A 70 9.32 3.61 0.16
CA VAL A 70 10.44 4.51 0.45
C VAL A 70 11.76 3.79 0.14
N ASP A 71 12.85 4.54 0.03
CA ASP A 71 14.18 4.00 -0.26
C ASP A 71 14.60 2.84 0.69
N GLN A 72 14.25 2.95 1.97
CA GLN A 72 14.57 1.97 3.02
C GLN A 72 13.44 0.96 3.29
N GLY A 73 12.44 0.83 2.41
CA GLY A 73 11.38 -0.19 2.55
C GLY A 73 9.97 0.34 2.33
N ILE A 74 9.02 -0.14 3.14
CA ILE A 74 7.61 0.26 3.03
C ILE A 74 7.12 0.93 4.30
N LYS A 75 6.24 1.93 4.16
CA LYS A 75 5.54 2.56 5.27
C LYS A 75 4.05 2.67 4.94
N PRO A 76 3.15 2.29 5.84
CA PRO A 76 1.71 2.52 5.64
C PRO A 76 1.40 4.01 5.48
N GLY A 77 0.37 4.34 4.69
CA GLY A 77 -0.22 5.67 4.67
C GLY A 77 -0.87 5.99 6.01
N GLY A 78 -0.67 7.21 6.50
CA GLY A 78 -0.93 7.66 7.88
C GLY A 78 0.26 7.48 8.82
N THR A 79 1.44 7.06 8.33
CA THR A 79 2.64 7.00 9.16
C THR A 79 3.05 8.40 9.60
N GLN A 80 3.78 8.50 10.72
CA GLN A 80 4.33 9.77 11.17
C GLN A 80 5.07 10.48 10.02
N GLY A 81 4.61 11.69 9.72
CA GLY A 81 5.22 12.60 8.76
C GLY A 81 4.65 12.58 7.35
N ASP A 82 3.75 11.67 6.97
CA ASP A 82 3.21 11.65 5.61
C ASP A 82 2.04 12.63 5.36
N GLY A 83 1.44 13.15 6.43
CA GLY A 83 0.36 14.13 6.40
C GLY A 83 -1.04 13.55 6.19
N TYR A 84 -1.21 12.22 6.21
CA TYR A 84 -2.51 11.57 6.16
C TYR A 84 -3.01 11.23 7.56
N SER A 85 -4.34 11.29 7.73
CA SER A 85 -5.01 10.89 8.96
C SER A 85 -6.13 9.89 8.68
N CYS A 86 -6.38 8.99 9.62
CA CYS A 86 -7.53 8.10 9.58
C CYS A 86 -8.66 8.71 10.39
N THR A 87 -9.62 9.35 9.73
CA THR A 87 -10.82 9.89 10.36
C THR A 87 -12.05 9.57 9.52
N THR A 88 -13.24 9.72 10.10
CA THR A 88 -14.51 9.52 9.38
C THR A 88 -14.75 10.54 8.26
N THR A 89 -13.97 11.62 8.23
CA THR A 89 -14.07 12.71 7.25
C THR A 89 -12.91 12.74 6.24
N SER A 90 -11.89 11.89 6.40
CA SER A 90 -10.77 11.81 5.47
C SER A 90 -11.06 10.86 4.30
N ASP A 91 -10.16 10.85 3.31
CA ASP A 91 -10.21 9.96 2.16
C ASP A 91 -9.79 8.51 2.48
N GLY A 92 -9.45 8.23 3.74
CA GLY A 92 -9.04 6.92 4.23
C GLY A 92 -7.58 6.56 3.96
N TRP A 93 -6.78 7.46 3.35
CA TRP A 93 -5.39 7.14 2.98
C TRP A 93 -4.50 6.93 4.20
N GLY A 94 -4.87 7.55 5.33
CA GLY A 94 -4.19 7.41 6.61
C GLY A 94 -4.56 6.15 7.41
N CYS A 95 -5.59 5.40 6.98
CA CYS A 95 -6.08 4.26 7.75
C CYS A 95 -5.21 3.02 7.62
N ALA A 96 -4.31 2.96 6.63
CA ALA A 96 -3.37 1.85 6.53
C ALA A 96 -2.46 1.78 7.76
N ALA A 97 -1.97 2.92 8.26
CA ALA A 97 -1.20 2.97 9.50
C ALA A 97 -2.04 2.52 10.70
N ALA A 98 -3.29 2.95 10.80
CA ALA A 98 -4.19 2.57 11.88
C ALA A 98 -4.53 1.06 11.91
N TYR A 99 -4.43 0.33 10.79
CA TYR A 99 -4.67 -1.11 10.78
C TYR A 99 -3.39 -1.96 10.79
N LEU A 100 -2.30 -1.45 10.22
CA LEU A 100 -1.06 -2.23 10.03
C LEU A 100 0.00 -1.94 11.08
N LEU A 101 -0.06 -0.78 11.75
CA LEU A 101 0.89 -0.40 12.81
C LEU A 101 0.29 -0.52 14.20
N ASP A 102 -1.04 -0.58 14.34
CA ASP A 102 -1.68 -0.83 15.63
C ASP A 102 -1.70 -2.32 15.97
N ASN A 103 -0.77 -2.65 16.86
CA ASN A 103 -0.84 -3.73 17.85
C ASN A 103 -0.55 -3.09 19.23
N GLN A 104 -1.24 -1.98 19.56
CA GLN A 104 -1.19 -1.28 20.86
C GLN A 104 -2.60 -1.01 21.37
#